data_AF-A0A4T0F448-F1
#
_entry.id   AF-A0A4T0F448-F1
#
_cell.length_a   1.000
_cell.length_b   1.000
_cell.length_c   1.000
_cell.angle_alpha   90.00
_cell.angle_beta   90.00
_cell.angle_gamma   90.00
#
_symmetry.space_group_name_H-M   'P 1'
#
loop_
_entity.id
_entity.type
_entity.pdbx_description
1 polymer ?
#
loop_
_entity_poly.entity_id
_entity_poly.type
_entity_poly.pdbx_seq_one_letter_code
_entity_poly.pdbx_strand_id
1 'polypeptide(L)'
;MKRPALIIIMGTSGCGKSTIGEGLSSTLNVEFIDGDNLHPETNVDKMTRGVPLSDEDRQPWLQRIHQRAQDISDASESRMEKRPVILIACSALKKIYRDTLRGETNVDNNTQFLPIQTYFLYLKGTQQALEARMAARKGHFMTSKMLNSQLETLEEPDESECDVRAVDIDRGRDEVLEEAVSSVKDLLDL
;
A
#
# COMPACT_ATOMS: atom_id res chain seq x y z
N MET A 1 3.24 25.26 -2.98
CA MET A 1 4.00 24.05 -2.62
C MET A 1 3.26 22.83 -3.19
N LYS A 2 3.95 21.76 -3.59
CA LYS A 2 3.28 20.51 -4.02
C LYS A 2 2.49 19.94 -2.82
N ARG A 3 1.27 19.42 -3.06
CA ARG A 3 0.43 18.81 -2.02
C ARG A 3 1.14 17.63 -1.35
N PRO A 4 0.92 17.34 -0.08
CA PRO A 4 1.37 16.10 0.57
C PRO A 4 1.04 14.85 -0.27
N ALA A 5 1.90 13.84 -0.22
CA ALA A 5 1.77 12.60 -0.99
C ALA A 5 1.64 11.38 -0.10
N LEU A 6 0.71 10.49 -0.44
CA LEU A 6 0.60 9.15 0.07
C LEU A 6 1.00 8.17 -1.03
N ILE A 7 2.01 7.32 -0.77
CA ILE A 7 2.35 6.20 -1.64
C ILE A 7 1.88 4.91 -0.97
N ILE A 8 0.93 4.24 -1.59
CA ILE A 8 0.49 2.91 -1.17
C ILE A 8 1.35 1.86 -1.88
N ILE A 9 2.10 1.10 -1.10
CA ILE A 9 2.85 -0.06 -1.61
C ILE A 9 1.89 -1.24 -1.60
N MET A 10 1.39 -1.60 -2.79
CA MET A 10 0.33 -2.58 -2.96
C MET A 10 0.78 -3.90 -3.57
N GLY A 11 -0.09 -4.91 -3.44
CA GLY A 11 0.10 -6.25 -3.96
C GLY A 11 -0.31 -7.32 -2.94
N THR A 12 -0.33 -8.56 -3.41
CA THR A 12 -0.67 -9.73 -2.59
C THR A 12 0.30 -9.90 -1.43
N SER A 13 -0.08 -10.72 -0.46
CA SER A 13 0.85 -11.09 0.59
C SER A 13 2.01 -11.90 0.03
N GLY A 14 3.19 -11.75 0.63
CA GLY A 14 4.43 -12.37 0.15
C GLY A 14 5.11 -11.61 -1.00
N CYS A 15 4.47 -10.61 -1.61
CA CYS A 15 5.09 -9.83 -2.70
C CYS A 15 6.27 -8.94 -2.26
N GLY A 16 6.39 -8.67 -0.95
CA GLY A 16 7.52 -7.94 -0.36
C GLY A 16 7.24 -6.49 0.07
N LYS A 17 5.96 -6.08 0.22
CA LYS A 17 5.56 -4.72 0.60
C LYS A 17 6.40 -4.12 1.75
N SER A 18 6.50 -4.81 2.89
CA SER A 18 7.23 -4.28 4.05
C SER A 18 8.72 -4.11 3.76
N THR A 19 9.35 -5.07 3.07
CA THR A 19 10.77 -4.98 2.68
C THR A 19 11.03 -3.81 1.72
N ILE A 20 10.17 -3.63 0.71
CA ILE A 20 10.30 -2.51 -0.23
C ILE A 20 9.98 -1.18 0.46
N GLY A 21 9.00 -1.15 1.36
CA GLY A 21 8.65 0.03 2.14
C GLY A 21 9.75 0.51 3.07
N GLU A 22 10.40 -0.39 3.80
CA GLU A 22 11.57 -0.09 4.61
C GLU A 22 12.75 0.44 3.76
N GLY A 23 12.98 -0.19 2.60
CA GLY A 23 14.02 0.24 1.66
C GLY A 23 13.76 1.64 1.07
N LEU A 24 12.52 1.90 0.64
CA LEU A 24 12.09 3.22 0.16
C LEU A 24 12.18 4.28 1.25
N SER A 25 11.72 3.97 2.46
CA SER A 25 11.79 4.84 3.63
C SER A 25 13.22 5.26 3.91
N SER A 26 14.14 4.29 3.94
CA SER A 26 15.57 4.54 4.18
C SER A 26 16.20 5.38 3.06
N THR A 27 15.84 5.09 1.80
CA THR A 27 16.45 5.75 0.63
C THR A 27 15.94 7.18 0.44
N LEU A 28 14.65 7.42 0.65
CA LEU A 28 14.00 8.71 0.44
C LEU A 28 13.94 9.55 1.73
N ASN A 29 14.31 8.98 2.88
CA ASN A 29 14.19 9.58 4.21
C ASN A 29 12.76 10.04 4.51
N VAL A 30 11.80 9.13 4.34
CA VAL A 30 10.35 9.34 4.51
C VAL A 30 9.78 8.30 5.47
N GLU A 31 8.66 8.61 6.12
CA GLU A 31 8.01 7.68 7.05
C GLU A 31 7.39 6.50 6.30
N PHE A 32 7.58 5.29 6.84
CA PHE A 32 6.92 4.07 6.37
C PHE A 32 6.08 3.46 7.49
N ILE A 33 4.85 3.06 7.14
CA ILE A 33 3.90 2.42 8.04
C ILE A 33 3.45 1.09 7.43
N ASP A 34 3.47 0.04 8.24
CA ASP A 34 2.80 -1.19 7.89
C ASP A 34 1.29 -1.04 8.14
N GLY A 35 0.49 -1.03 7.07
CA GLY A 35 -0.95 -0.80 7.15
C GLY A 35 -1.71 -1.94 7.83
N ASP A 36 -1.12 -3.13 7.97
CA ASP A 36 -1.74 -4.24 8.71
C ASP A 36 -1.91 -3.87 10.20
N ASN A 37 -1.06 -2.98 10.74
CA ASN A 37 -1.17 -2.47 12.12
C ASN A 37 -2.38 -1.54 12.33
N LEU A 38 -3.04 -1.10 11.26
CA LEU A 38 -4.19 -0.19 11.32
C LEU A 38 -5.53 -0.92 11.28
N HIS A 39 -5.50 -2.26 11.21
CA HIS A 39 -6.72 -3.06 11.26
C HIS A 39 -7.50 -2.84 12.57
N PRO A 40 -8.84 -2.73 12.51
CA PRO A 40 -9.68 -2.87 13.69
C PRO A 40 -9.45 -4.23 14.36
N GLU A 41 -9.58 -4.28 15.69
CA GLU A 41 -9.46 -5.52 16.47
C GLU A 41 -10.36 -6.64 15.91
N THR A 42 -11.57 -6.30 15.46
CA THR A 42 -12.50 -7.23 14.82
C THR A 42 -11.93 -7.92 13.58
N ASN A 43 -11.10 -7.23 12.80
CA ASN A 43 -10.45 -7.80 11.63
C ASN A 43 -9.29 -8.70 12.04
N VAL A 44 -8.49 -8.27 13.03
CA VAL A 44 -7.40 -9.07 13.59
C VAL A 44 -7.94 -10.39 14.15
N ASP A 45 -9.07 -10.36 14.86
CA ASP A 45 -9.74 -11.54 15.41
C ASP A 45 -10.26 -12.50 14.33
N LYS A 46 -10.81 -11.97 13.22
CA LYS A 46 -11.22 -12.79 12.07
C LYS A 46 -10.02 -13.46 11.42
N MET A 47 -8.97 -12.69 11.12
CA MET A 47 -7.76 -13.20 10.47
C MET A 47 -7.02 -14.23 11.35
N THR A 48 -6.94 -14.00 12.65
CA THR A 48 -6.32 -14.94 13.61
C THR A 48 -7.06 -16.28 13.65
N ARG A 49 -8.37 -16.28 13.40
CA ARG A 49 -9.18 -17.51 13.27
C ARG A 49 -9.18 -18.10 11.85
N GLY A 50 -8.40 -17.54 10.92
CA GLY A 50 -8.37 -17.96 9.52
C GLY A 50 -9.64 -17.63 8.73
N VAL A 51 -10.47 -16.71 9.24
CA VAL A 51 -11.68 -16.25 8.55
C VAL A 51 -11.29 -15.10 7.62
N PRO A 52 -11.55 -15.21 6.30
CA PRO A 52 -11.27 -14.13 5.36
C PRO A 52 -12.15 -12.92 5.65
N LEU A 53 -11.59 -11.72 5.48
CA LEU A 53 -12.33 -10.46 5.62
C LEU A 53 -13.25 -10.25 4.40
N SER A 54 -14.42 -9.66 4.63
CA SER A 54 -15.31 -9.15 3.57
C SER A 54 -14.92 -7.73 3.13
N ASP A 55 -15.64 -7.16 2.16
CA ASP A 55 -15.41 -5.78 1.72
C ASP A 55 -15.82 -4.79 2.84
N GLU A 56 -16.91 -5.09 3.54
CA GLU A 56 -17.41 -4.33 4.69
C GLU A 56 -16.41 -4.35 5.86
N ASP A 57 -15.72 -5.48 6.07
CA ASP A 57 -14.64 -5.55 7.06
C ASP A 57 -13.46 -4.66 6.69
N ARG A 58 -13.15 -4.57 5.39
CA ARG A 58 -11.99 -3.79 4.90
C ARG A 58 -12.25 -2.30 4.85
N GLN A 59 -13.50 -1.87 4.63
CA GLN A 59 -13.82 -0.44 4.45
C GLN A 59 -13.33 0.44 5.62
N PRO A 60 -13.59 0.13 6.90
CA PRO A 60 -13.12 0.96 8.02
C PRO A 60 -11.58 0.97 8.14
N TRP A 61 -10.92 -0.13 7.76
CA TRP A 61 -9.46 -0.23 7.76
C TRP A 61 -8.83 0.66 6.69
N LEU A 62 -9.38 0.66 5.47
CA LEU A 62 -8.90 1.51 4.38
C LEU A 62 -9.09 3.00 4.69
N GLN A 63 -10.23 3.36 5.29
CA GLN A 63 -10.49 4.72 5.78
C GLN A 63 -9.47 5.14 6.85
N ARG A 64 -9.11 4.25 7.79
CA ARG A 64 -8.07 4.52 8.79
C ARG A 64 -6.69 4.72 8.17
N ILE A 65 -6.35 3.99 7.12
CA ILE A 65 -5.09 4.19 6.38
C ILE A 65 -5.05 5.60 5.80
N HIS A 66 -6.10 6.01 5.09
CA HIS A 66 -6.18 7.35 4.49
C HIS A 66 -6.13 8.44 5.57
N GLN A 67 -6.93 8.32 6.64
CA GLN A 67 -6.96 9.27 7.74
C GLN A 67 -5.59 9.37 8.43
N ARG A 68 -4.91 8.24 8.69
CA ARG A 68 -3.58 8.25 9.30
C ARG A 68 -2.57 9.02 8.44
N ALA A 69 -2.65 8.89 7.12
CA ALA A 69 -1.79 9.65 6.22
C ALA A 69 -2.11 11.15 6.24
N GLN A 70 -3.39 11.53 6.31
CA GLN A 70 -3.83 12.92 6.50
C GLN A 70 -3.31 13.50 7.82
N ASP A 71 -3.45 12.79 8.94
CA ASP A 71 -3.00 13.27 10.26
C ASP A 71 -1.49 13.55 10.30
N ILE A 72 -0.68 12.69 9.66
CA ILE A 72 0.78 12.87 9.54
C ILE A 72 1.10 14.09 8.66
N SER A 73 0.39 14.20 7.54
CA SER A 73 0.52 15.32 6.61
C SER A 73 0.25 16.65 7.30
N ASP A 74 -0.88 16.79 8.01
CA ASP A 74 -1.28 18.01 8.70
C ASP A 74 -0.28 18.42 9.79
N ALA A 75 0.28 17.44 10.52
CA ALA A 75 1.33 17.69 11.50
C ALA A 75 2.64 18.20 10.86
N SER A 76 2.91 17.81 9.60
CA SER A 76 4.14 18.11 8.88
C SER A 76 4.12 19.44 8.11
N GLU A 77 2.96 19.89 7.61
CA GLU A 77 2.84 21.15 6.84
C GLU A 77 3.31 22.37 7.65
N SER A 78 3.18 22.34 8.98
CA SER A 78 3.65 23.42 9.85
C SER A 78 5.18 23.51 9.98
N ARG A 79 5.95 22.57 9.41
CA ARG A 79 7.37 22.37 9.76
C ARG A 79 8.34 22.20 8.59
N MET A 80 7.91 22.14 7.32
CA MET A 80 8.79 21.71 6.23
C MET A 80 8.76 22.61 4.97
N GLU A 81 9.94 22.78 4.35
CA GLU A 81 10.12 23.41 3.03
C GLU A 81 9.86 22.41 1.86
N LYS A 82 9.90 21.10 2.14
CA LYS A 82 9.72 20.02 1.16
C LYS A 82 8.32 19.41 1.27
N ARG A 83 7.83 18.86 0.15
CA ARG A 83 6.57 18.10 0.06
C ARG A 83 6.58 16.94 1.08
N PRO A 84 5.60 16.83 2.00
CA PRO A 84 5.47 15.64 2.85
C PRO A 84 5.15 14.40 2.02
N VAL A 85 5.82 13.29 2.30
CA VAL A 85 5.61 11.99 1.64
C VAL A 85 5.50 10.92 2.70
N ILE A 86 4.43 10.12 2.63
CA ILE A 86 4.14 9.02 3.55
C ILE A 86 4.04 7.74 2.73
N LEU A 87 4.75 6.69 3.15
CA LEU A 87 4.65 5.36 2.55
C LEU A 87 3.81 4.45 3.44
N ILE A 88 2.82 3.77 2.88
CA ILE A 88 2.03 2.78 3.63
C ILE A 88 1.93 1.47 2.85
N ALA A 89 2.30 0.36 3.48
CA ALA A 89 2.02 -0.97 2.92
C ALA A 89 0.54 -1.30 3.10
N CYS A 90 -0.18 -1.58 2.02
CA CYS A 90 -1.57 -2.00 2.06
C CYS A 90 -1.86 -2.90 0.87
N SER A 91 -2.59 -4.00 1.06
CA SER A 91 -2.84 -4.95 -0.04
C SER A 91 -3.58 -4.31 -1.23
N ALA A 92 -4.56 -3.42 -0.98
CA ALA A 92 -5.28 -2.61 -1.98
C ALA A 92 -5.70 -3.37 -3.25
N LEU A 93 -6.18 -4.61 -3.07
CA LEU A 93 -6.36 -5.58 -4.15
C LEU A 93 -7.49 -5.23 -5.15
N LYS A 94 -8.53 -4.52 -4.72
CA LYS A 94 -9.66 -4.12 -5.57
C LYS A 94 -9.58 -2.64 -5.93
N LYS A 95 -10.13 -2.26 -7.08
CA LYS A 95 -10.21 -0.85 -7.51
C LYS A 95 -10.96 -0.01 -6.48
N ILE A 96 -12.08 -0.50 -5.95
CA ILE A 96 -12.86 0.21 -4.92
C ILE A 96 -12.06 0.48 -3.64
N TYR A 97 -11.08 -0.38 -3.30
CA TYR A 97 -10.18 -0.13 -2.18
C TYR A 97 -9.20 0.99 -2.49
N ARG A 98 -8.67 1.01 -3.72
CA ARG A 98 -7.80 2.07 -4.20
C ARG A 98 -8.55 3.41 -4.25
N ASP A 99 -9.80 3.42 -4.70
CA ASP A 99 -10.67 4.61 -4.69
C ASP A 99 -10.94 5.13 -3.27
N THR A 100 -11.14 4.24 -2.30
CA THR A 100 -11.22 4.61 -0.87
C THR A 100 -9.92 5.26 -0.39
N LEU A 101 -8.77 4.70 -0.75
CA LEU A 101 -7.46 5.24 -0.38
C LEU A 101 -7.14 6.56 -1.09
N ARG A 102 -7.68 6.81 -2.29
CA ARG A 102 -7.66 8.11 -2.99
C ARG A 102 -8.50 9.18 -2.27
N GLY A 103 -9.39 8.76 -1.37
CA GLY A 103 -10.33 9.65 -0.67
C GLY A 103 -11.64 9.88 -1.43
N GLU A 104 -11.97 9.06 -2.44
CA GLU A 104 -13.17 9.24 -3.28
C GLU A 104 -14.46 8.75 -2.60
N THR A 105 -14.36 7.94 -1.55
CA THR A 105 -15.51 7.46 -0.78
C THR A 105 -15.83 8.41 0.36
N ASN A 106 -16.74 9.36 0.13
CA ASN A 106 -17.42 10.24 1.12
C ASN A 106 -16.68 10.36 2.48
N VAL A 107 -15.56 11.08 2.50
CA VAL A 107 -15.07 11.70 3.72
C VAL A 107 -15.89 12.98 3.87
N ASP A 108 -16.56 13.14 5.01
CA ASP A 108 -17.55 14.20 5.30
C ASP A 108 -17.25 15.53 4.58
N ASN A 109 -18.24 16.05 3.84
CA ASN A 109 -18.17 17.26 3.01
C ASN A 109 -17.86 18.57 3.79
N ASN A 110 -17.51 18.47 5.07
CA ASN A 110 -17.25 19.58 5.99
C ASN A 110 -15.77 19.79 6.33
N THR A 111 -14.86 19.01 5.75
CA THR A 111 -13.43 19.14 6.03
C THR A 111 -12.73 19.94 4.92
N GLN A 112 -12.25 21.15 5.25
CA GLN A 112 -11.61 22.10 4.31
C GLN A 112 -10.13 21.78 3.99
N PHE A 113 -9.62 20.60 4.34
CA PHE A 113 -8.22 20.26 4.09
C PHE A 113 -7.99 19.91 2.63
N LEU A 114 -6.81 20.28 2.11
CA LEU A 114 -6.40 19.85 0.78
C LEU A 114 -6.21 18.32 0.79
N PRO A 115 -6.87 17.56 -0.09
CA PRO A 115 -6.76 16.11 -0.09
C PRO A 115 -5.31 15.70 -0.36
N ILE A 116 -4.83 14.73 0.42
CA ILE A 116 -3.52 14.11 0.21
C ILE A 116 -3.52 13.43 -1.16
N GLN A 117 -2.49 13.72 -1.96
CA GLN A 117 -2.39 13.11 -3.29
C GLN A 117 -1.92 11.67 -3.14
N THR A 118 -2.75 10.72 -3.55
CA THR A 118 -2.49 9.29 -3.37
C THR A 118 -1.98 8.67 -4.67
N TYR A 119 -0.97 7.83 -4.56
CA TYR A 119 -0.41 7.04 -5.65
C TYR A 119 -0.18 5.61 -5.19
N PHE A 120 0.04 4.70 -6.14
CA PHE A 120 0.21 3.28 -5.86
C PHE A 120 1.49 2.75 -6.51
N LEU A 121 2.29 2.04 -5.72
CA LEU A 121 3.38 1.21 -6.19
C LEU A 121 2.93 -0.25 -6.14
N TYR A 122 2.55 -0.80 -7.29
CA TYR A 122 2.06 -2.17 -7.40
C TYR A 122 3.22 -3.15 -7.58
N LEU A 123 3.52 -3.93 -6.54
CA LEU A 123 4.47 -5.02 -6.60
C LEU A 123 3.85 -6.22 -7.31
N LYS A 124 4.05 -6.28 -8.62
CA LYS A 124 3.46 -7.27 -9.53
C LYS A 124 4.41 -8.45 -9.68
N GLY A 125 3.93 -9.65 -9.37
CA GLY A 125 4.68 -10.88 -9.58
C GLY A 125 3.79 -12.00 -10.05
N THR A 126 4.40 -12.96 -10.74
CA THR A 126 3.66 -14.16 -11.14
C THR A 126 3.30 -15.01 -9.92
N GLN A 127 2.25 -15.82 -10.04
CA GLN A 127 1.90 -16.79 -8.98
C GLN A 127 3.11 -17.65 -8.60
N GLN A 128 3.87 -18.11 -9.59
CA GLN A 128 5.06 -18.95 -9.40
C GLN A 128 6.14 -18.23 -8.58
N ALA A 129 6.42 -16.97 -8.88
CA ALA A 129 7.39 -16.18 -8.14
C ALA A 129 6.94 -15.89 -6.70
N LEU A 130 5.65 -15.58 -6.51
CA LEU A 130 5.06 -15.38 -5.19
C LEU A 130 5.14 -16.64 -4.34
N GLU A 131 4.78 -17.80 -4.89
CA GLU A 131 4.89 -19.10 -4.22
C GLU A 131 6.34 -19.42 -3.85
N ALA A 132 7.29 -19.22 -4.77
CA ALA A 132 8.71 -19.44 -4.53
C ALA A 132 9.26 -18.54 -3.41
N ARG A 133 8.91 -17.24 -3.42
CA ARG A 133 9.29 -16.27 -2.39
C ARG A 133 8.71 -16.63 -1.01
N MET A 134 7.47 -17.09 -0.97
CA MET A 134 6.82 -17.53 0.27
C MET A 134 7.45 -18.82 0.81
N ALA A 135 7.73 -19.79 -0.05
CA ALA A 135 8.38 -21.05 0.33
C ALA A 135 9.80 -20.86 0.89
N ALA A 136 10.54 -19.86 0.37
CA ALA A 136 11.89 -19.54 0.86
C ALA A 136 11.89 -18.91 2.27
N ARG A 137 10.76 -18.36 2.75
CA ARG A 137 10.64 -17.78 4.09
C ARG A 137 10.40 -18.87 5.12
N LYS A 138 11.42 -19.20 5.91
CA LYS A 138 11.28 -20.09 7.07
C LYS A 138 10.36 -19.45 8.11
N GLY A 139 9.31 -20.15 8.54
CA GLY A 139 8.53 -19.80 9.74
C GLY A 139 7.22 -19.04 9.53
N HIS A 140 6.81 -18.71 8.30
CA HIS A 140 5.50 -18.10 8.05
C HIS A 140 4.53 -19.10 7.42
N PHE A 141 3.46 -19.41 8.17
CA PHE A 141 2.35 -20.30 7.79
C PHE A 141 1.40 -19.63 6.78
N MET A 142 1.93 -18.91 5.78
CA MET A 142 1.08 -18.41 4.71
C MET A 142 0.85 -19.54 3.71
N THR A 143 -0.30 -20.17 3.85
CA THR A 143 -0.72 -21.28 2.99
C THR A 143 -0.98 -20.80 1.56
N SER A 144 -0.64 -21.62 0.56
CA SER A 144 -0.95 -21.37 -0.86
C SER A 144 -2.43 -21.01 -1.09
N LYS A 145 -3.33 -21.51 -0.24
CA LYS A 145 -4.76 -21.17 -0.26
C LYS A 145 -5.03 -19.67 -0.06
N MET A 146 -4.30 -19.02 0.85
CA MET A 146 -4.46 -17.59 1.10
C MET A 146 -3.91 -16.76 -0.06
N LEU A 147 -2.76 -17.15 -0.63
CA LEU A 147 -2.22 -16.53 -1.84
C LEU A 147 -3.23 -16.62 -3.00
N ASN A 148 -3.77 -17.82 -3.26
CA ASN A 148 -4.77 -18.04 -4.30
C ASN A 148 -5.99 -17.13 -4.09
N SER A 149 -6.54 -17.06 -2.86
CA SER A 149 -7.67 -16.17 -2.58
C SER A 149 -7.36 -14.69 -2.83
N GLN A 150 -6.12 -14.26 -2.60
CA GLN A 150 -5.72 -12.88 -2.86
C GLN A 150 -5.49 -12.60 -4.33
N LEU A 151 -4.94 -13.56 -5.09
CA LEU A 151 -4.83 -13.49 -6.54
C LEU A 151 -6.21 -13.47 -7.20
N GLU A 152 -7.15 -14.26 -6.71
CA GLU A 152 -8.56 -14.24 -7.15
C GLU A 152 -9.26 -12.91 -6.81
N THR A 153 -8.89 -12.27 -5.70
CA THR A 153 -9.43 -10.97 -5.27
C THR A 153 -8.77 -9.80 -6.01
N LEU A 154 -7.59 -10.00 -6.59
CA LEU A 154 -6.80 -8.95 -7.20
C LEU A 154 -7.44 -8.49 -8.51
N GLU A 155 -7.97 -7.27 -8.50
CA GLU A 155 -8.30 -6.51 -9.68
C GLU A 155 -7.06 -5.73 -10.07
N GLU A 156 -6.27 -6.29 -11.00
CA GLU A 156 -5.06 -5.62 -11.50
C GLU A 156 -5.39 -4.22 -12.00
N PRO A 157 -4.63 -3.19 -11.60
CA PRO A 157 -4.85 -1.83 -12.09
C PRO A 157 -4.70 -1.76 -13.61
N ASP A 158 -5.62 -1.04 -14.24
CA ASP A 158 -5.62 -0.83 -15.70
C ASP A 158 -5.12 0.57 -16.08
N GLU A 159 -5.14 0.89 -17.37
CA GLU A 159 -4.66 2.17 -17.92
C GLU A 159 -5.43 3.40 -17.41
N SER A 160 -6.63 3.22 -16.84
CA SER A 160 -7.40 4.33 -16.25
C SER A 160 -6.83 4.78 -14.90
N GLU A 161 -6.05 3.93 -14.23
CA GLU A 161 -5.42 4.22 -12.95
C GLU A 161 -3.99 4.77 -13.15
N CYS A 162 -3.92 5.98 -13.71
CA CYS A 162 -2.66 6.63 -14.11
C CYS A 162 -1.72 6.98 -12.93
N ASP A 163 -2.24 6.93 -11.71
CA ASP A 163 -1.54 7.11 -10.43
C ASP A 163 -0.89 5.81 -9.91
N VAL A 164 -0.94 4.73 -10.68
CA VAL A 164 -0.31 3.45 -10.37
C VAL A 164 0.98 3.27 -11.17
N ARG A 165 2.04 2.78 -10.53
CA ARG A 165 3.23 2.22 -11.18
C ARG A 165 3.42 0.78 -10.75
N ALA A 166 3.48 -0.12 -11.72
CA ALA A 166 3.79 -1.53 -11.48
C ALA A 166 5.32 -1.73 -11.47
N VAL A 167 5.80 -2.51 -10.51
CA VAL A 167 7.19 -2.97 -10.41
C VAL A 167 7.18 -4.48 -10.48
N ASP A 168 7.91 -5.03 -11.45
CA ASP A 168 8.05 -6.48 -11.60
C ASP A 168 8.95 -7.03 -10.50
N ILE A 169 8.38 -7.91 -9.67
CA ILE A 169 9.07 -8.56 -8.57
C ILE A 169 9.69 -9.91 -8.95
N ASP A 170 9.63 -10.36 -10.19
CA ASP A 170 10.20 -11.65 -10.60
C ASP A 170 11.74 -11.56 -10.82
N ARG A 171 12.38 -10.60 -10.13
CA ARG A 171 13.80 -10.25 -10.17
C ARG A 171 14.44 -10.22 -8.78
N GLY A 172 15.74 -9.94 -8.73
CA GLY A 172 16.51 -9.79 -7.50
C GLY A 172 15.99 -8.64 -6.62
N ARG A 173 16.07 -8.80 -5.30
CA ARG A 173 15.54 -7.82 -4.34
C ARG A 173 16.08 -6.41 -4.57
N ASP A 174 17.38 -6.29 -4.84
CA ASP A 174 18.03 -4.99 -4.96
C ASP A 174 17.60 -4.29 -6.27
N GLU A 175 17.44 -5.04 -7.37
CA GLU A 175 16.86 -4.52 -8.63
C GLU A 175 15.42 -4.04 -8.45
N VAL A 176 14.60 -4.80 -7.72
CA VAL A 176 13.21 -4.42 -7.40
C VAL A 176 13.18 -3.13 -6.57
N LEU A 177 14.09 -2.97 -5.61
CA LEU A 177 14.17 -1.76 -4.81
C LEU A 177 14.64 -0.55 -5.64
N GLU A 178 15.62 -0.72 -6.51
CA GLU A 178 16.08 0.33 -7.42
C GLU A 178 14.95 0.83 -8.33
N GLU A 179 14.20 -0.09 -8.94
CA GLU A 179 13.05 0.26 -9.78
C GLU A 179 11.91 0.90 -8.97
N ALA A 180 11.65 0.40 -7.76
CA ALA A 180 10.68 1.01 -6.85
C ALA A 180 11.06 2.46 -6.51
N VAL A 181 12.33 2.73 -6.21
CA VAL A 181 12.83 4.08 -5.93
C VAL A 181 12.66 4.98 -7.15
N SER A 182 13.02 4.50 -8.34
CA SER A 182 12.84 5.26 -9.59
C SER A 182 11.37 5.60 -9.82
N SER A 183 10.49 4.58 -9.70
CA SER A 183 9.06 4.73 -9.93
C SER A 183 8.42 5.73 -8.95
N VAL A 184 8.81 5.70 -7.67
CA VAL A 184 8.31 6.65 -6.67
C VAL A 184 8.80 8.06 -6.95
N LYS A 185 10.05 8.25 -7.37
CA LYS A 185 10.55 9.57 -7.76
C LYS A 185 9.79 10.11 -8.96
N ASP A 186 9.56 9.29 -9.97
CA ASP A 186 8.79 9.66 -11.16
C ASP A 186 7.35 10.04 -10.81
N LEU A 187 6.68 9.28 -9.93
CA LEU A 187 5.33 9.59 -9.44
C LEU A 187 5.24 10.93 -8.69
N LEU A 188 6.32 11.29 -7.99
CA LEU A 188 6.38 12.52 -7.19
C LEU A 188 6.93 13.72 -7.98
N ASP A 189 7.35 13.51 -9.24
CA ASP A 189 8.23 14.36 -10.03
C ASP A 189 9.38 14.95 -9.18
N LEU A 190 10.23 14.06 -8.68
CA LEU A 190 11.45 14.34 -7.90
C LEU A 190 12.73 14.12 -8.71
#